data_AF-A0A435Y6J5-F1
#
_entry.id   AF-A0A435Y6J5-F1
#
_cell.length_a   1.000
_cell.length_b   1.000
_cell.length_c   1.000
_cell.angle_alpha   90.00
_cell.angle_beta   90.00
_cell.angle_gamma   90.00
#
_symmetry.space_group_name_H-M   'P 1'
#
loop_
_entity.id
_entity.type
_entity.pdbx_description
1 polymer ?
#
loop_
_entity_poly.entity_id
_entity_poly.type
_entity_poly.pdbx_seq_one_letter_code
_entity_poly.pdbx_strand_id
1 'polypeptide(L)'
;MEKARPASLASSDTVRVTNPGGSSPFVLTCDHASNFLPAEFGTLGLAVEDLSRHIAWDPGALPVARRMAQALDATLVETRISRLVIDCNRPLDAPDLVPPVSETTAIPGNA
;
A
#
# COMPACT_ATOMS: atom_id res chain seq x y z
N MET A 1 22.52 -24.57 -4.44
CA MET A 1 21.29 -25.24 -3.98
C MET A 1 20.32 -24.16 -3.56
N GLU A 2 19.43 -23.83 -4.48
CA GLU A 2 18.36 -22.85 -4.29
C GLU A 2 17.33 -23.46 -3.33
N LYS A 3 17.22 -22.90 -2.12
CA LYS A 3 16.21 -23.39 -1.16
C LYS A 3 14.84 -23.00 -1.71
N ALA A 4 14.03 -24.01 -1.98
CA ALA A 4 12.64 -23.86 -2.40
C ALA A 4 11.90 -22.89 -1.45
N ARG A 5 11.28 -21.84 -2.02
CA ARG A 5 10.38 -20.95 -1.30
C ARG A 5 9.20 -21.78 -0.77
N PRO A 6 8.87 -21.71 0.53
CA PRO A 6 7.70 -22.42 1.04
C PRO A 6 6.45 -21.84 0.38
N ALA A 7 5.65 -22.73 -0.20
CA ALA A 7 4.33 -22.41 -0.74
C ALA A 7 3.36 -22.19 0.43
N SER A 8 3.21 -20.93 0.85
CA SER A 8 1.97 -20.31 1.36
C SER A 8 2.31 -18.89 1.83
N LEU A 9 2.44 -17.96 0.88
CA LEU A 9 2.20 -16.54 1.20
C LEU A 9 0.69 -16.36 1.05
N ALA A 10 0.01 -16.36 2.19
CA ALA A 10 -1.43 -16.21 2.28
C ALA A 10 -1.90 -14.99 1.47
N SER A 11 -2.77 -15.26 0.49
CA SER A 11 -3.52 -14.33 -0.35
C SER A 11 -2.73 -13.25 -1.13
N SER A 12 -2.90 -13.30 -2.46
CA SER A 12 -2.64 -12.26 -3.46
C SER A 12 -3.43 -10.94 -3.23
N ASP A 13 -3.91 -10.64 -2.01
CA ASP A 13 -4.83 -9.54 -1.75
C ASP A 13 -4.19 -8.23 -1.30
N THR A 14 -2.92 -8.22 -0.89
CA THR A 14 -2.24 -6.98 -0.43
C THR A 14 -1.59 -6.18 -1.56
N VAL A 15 -1.37 -6.80 -2.72
CA VAL A 15 -0.81 -6.16 -3.91
C VAL A 15 -1.68 -6.52 -5.10
N ARG A 16 -1.98 -5.54 -5.96
CA ARG A 16 -2.55 -5.79 -7.28
C ARG A 16 -1.56 -5.39 -8.35
N VAL A 17 -1.41 -6.27 -9.34
CA VAL A 17 -0.69 -5.97 -10.58
C VAL A 17 -1.70 -5.86 -11.70
N THR A 18 -1.75 -4.68 -12.33
CA THR A 18 -2.58 -4.40 -13.50
C THR A 18 -1.68 -4.38 -14.74
N ASN A 19 -2.15 -4.99 -15.83
CA ASN A 19 -1.43 -5.09 -17.10
C ASN A 19 0.02 -5.63 -16.98
N PRO A 20 0.23 -6.81 -16.37
CA PRO A 20 1.58 -7.37 -16.17
C PRO A 20 2.33 -7.68 -17.48
N GLY A 21 1.63 -7.72 -18.62
CA GLY A 21 2.21 -7.94 -19.95
C GLY A 21 2.26 -6.68 -20.82
N GLY A 22 2.07 -5.49 -20.24
CA GLY A 22 2.08 -4.23 -20.97
C GLY A 22 3.40 -3.98 -21.70
N SER A 23 3.32 -3.35 -22.88
CA SER A 23 4.49 -3.12 -23.74
C SER A 23 5.27 -1.84 -23.42
N SER A 24 4.78 -1.02 -22.48
CA SER A 24 5.43 0.23 -22.08
C SER A 24 6.84 0.03 -21.54
N PRO A 25 7.79 0.95 -21.79
CA PRO A 25 9.06 0.96 -21.09
C PRO A 25 8.94 1.42 -19.62
N PHE A 26 7.77 1.89 -19.20
CA PHE A 26 7.52 2.37 -17.84
C PHE A 26 6.79 1.32 -17.00
N VAL A 27 7.17 1.25 -15.72
CA VAL A 27 6.40 0.56 -14.68
C VAL A 27 5.93 1.61 -13.69
N LEU A 28 4.63 1.61 -13.41
CA LEU A 28 4.01 2.51 -12.45
C LEU A 28 3.85 1.80 -11.10
N THR A 29 4.11 2.52 -10.01
CA THR A 29 3.77 2.07 -8.66
C THR A 29 2.79 3.05 -8.03
N CYS A 30 1.92 2.53 -7.16
CA CYS A 30 1.06 3.34 -6.31
C CYS A 30 1.07 2.74 -4.90
N ASP A 31 2.06 3.12 -4.12
CA ASP A 31 2.36 2.54 -2.81
C ASP A 31 1.29 2.88 -1.76
N HIS A 32 0.64 4.04 -1.87
CA HIS A 32 -0.38 4.54 -0.95
C HIS A 32 -1.79 4.52 -1.57
N ALA A 33 -2.10 3.45 -2.30
CA ALA A 33 -3.31 3.33 -3.12
C ALA A 33 -4.63 3.08 -2.35
N SER A 34 -4.56 2.67 -1.08
CA SER A 34 -5.71 2.18 -0.31
C SER A 34 -5.60 2.60 1.14
N ASN A 35 -6.72 2.93 1.78
CA ASN A 35 -6.82 3.12 3.23
C ASN A 35 -7.34 1.87 3.98
N PHE A 36 -7.44 0.74 3.29
CA PHE A 36 -7.97 -0.49 3.89
C PHE A 36 -7.05 -1.03 4.98
N LEU A 37 -7.63 -1.37 6.13
CA LEU A 37 -6.97 -2.10 7.20
C LEU A 37 -7.47 -3.55 7.21
N PRO A 38 -6.58 -4.56 7.16
CA PRO A 38 -6.96 -5.96 7.40
C PRO A 38 -7.59 -6.13 8.78
N ALA A 39 -8.52 -7.07 8.90
CA ALA A 39 -9.33 -7.25 10.10
C ALA A 39 -8.50 -7.52 11.37
N GLU A 40 -7.34 -8.18 11.23
CA GLU A 40 -6.43 -8.44 12.35
C GLU A 40 -5.84 -7.16 12.99
N PHE A 41 -5.84 -6.03 12.28
CA PHE A 41 -5.35 -4.73 12.80
C PHE A 41 -6.45 -3.86 13.42
N GLY A 42 -7.72 -4.27 13.31
CA GLY A 42 -8.87 -3.47 13.77
C GLY A 42 -8.86 -2.07 13.15
N THR A 43 -8.83 -1.03 13.99
CA THR A 43 -8.75 0.37 13.55
C THR A 43 -7.38 1.01 13.81
N LEU A 44 -6.38 0.25 14.28
CA LEU A 44 -5.13 0.79 14.84
C LEU A 44 -5.35 1.80 15.98
N GLY A 45 -6.51 1.77 16.65
CA GLY A 45 -6.89 2.75 17.68
C GLY A 45 -7.33 4.11 17.13
N LEU A 46 -7.59 4.22 15.83
CA LEU A 46 -8.03 5.45 15.17
C LEU A 46 -9.56 5.54 15.08
N ALA A 47 -10.05 6.77 15.00
CA ALA A 47 -11.43 7.06 14.63
C ALA A 47 -11.64 6.85 13.11
N VAL A 48 -12.89 6.63 12.70
CA VAL A 48 -13.19 6.35 11.28
C VAL A 48 -12.88 7.54 10.37
N GLU A 49 -12.99 8.76 10.91
CA GLU A 49 -12.66 10.00 10.23
C GLU A 49 -11.17 10.07 9.91
N ASP A 50 -10.32 9.59 10.81
CA ASP A 50 -8.87 9.53 10.61
C ASP A 50 -8.48 8.51 9.52
N LEU A 51 -9.18 7.38 9.44
CA LEU A 51 -9.01 6.40 8.37
C LEU A 51 -9.47 6.91 6.99
N SER A 52 -10.28 7.96 6.94
CA SER A 52 -10.71 8.59 5.68
C SER A 52 -9.76 9.69 5.19
N ARG A 53 -8.88 10.19 6.07
CA ARG A 53 -7.89 11.25 5.78
C ARG A 53 -6.67 10.71 5.03
N HIS A 54 -5.90 11.65 4.49
CA HIS A 54 -4.66 11.38 3.76
C HIS A 54 -3.52 10.76 4.61
N ILE A 55 -3.66 10.70 5.94
CA ILE A 55 -2.74 9.91 6.78
C ILE A 55 -2.80 8.41 6.43
N ALA A 56 -3.95 7.92 5.96
CA ALA A 56 -4.17 6.49 5.70
C ALA A 56 -3.77 6.04 4.29
N TRP A 57 -3.71 6.97 3.33
CA TRP A 57 -3.53 6.72 1.89
C TRP A 57 -3.42 8.04 1.12
N ASP A 58 -3.19 7.99 -0.19
CA ASP A 58 -3.18 9.17 -1.06
C ASP A 58 -4.48 9.28 -1.87
N PRO A 59 -5.47 10.10 -1.46
CA PRO A 59 -6.75 10.21 -2.16
C PRO A 59 -6.54 10.70 -3.60
N GLY A 60 -7.03 9.93 -4.58
CA GLY A 60 -6.95 10.26 -6.00
C GLY A 60 -5.69 9.75 -6.72
N ALA A 61 -4.66 9.31 -6.01
CA ALA A 61 -3.44 8.77 -6.64
C ALA A 61 -3.73 7.52 -7.49
N LEU A 62 -4.45 6.55 -6.92
CA LEU A 62 -4.76 5.30 -7.60
C LEU A 62 -5.58 5.48 -8.91
N PRO A 63 -6.68 6.26 -8.93
CA PRO A 63 -7.39 6.58 -10.17
C PRO A 63 -6.50 7.21 -11.26
N VAL A 64 -5.57 8.10 -10.88
CA VAL A 64 -4.62 8.70 -11.83
C VAL A 64 -3.64 7.65 -12.35
N ALA A 65 -3.05 6.84 -11.46
CA ALA A 65 -2.12 5.78 -11.82
C ALA A 65 -2.74 4.77 -12.78
N ARG A 66 -4.00 4.37 -12.57
CA ARG A 66 -4.74 3.47 -13.48
C ARG A 66 -4.97 4.08 -14.87
N ARG A 67 -5.32 5.38 -14.93
CA ARG A 67 -5.48 6.09 -16.22
C ARG A 67 -4.15 6.20 -16.97
N MET A 68 -3.07 6.47 -16.25
CA MET A 68 -1.73 6.49 -16.84
C MET A 68 -1.31 5.11 -17.34
N ALA A 69 -1.53 4.06 -16.55
CA ALA A 69 -1.23 2.68 -16.93
C ALA A 69 -1.94 2.28 -18.22
N GLN A 70 -3.23 2.64 -18.34
CA GLN A 70 -4.01 2.42 -19.55
C GLN A 70 -3.48 3.23 -20.74
N ALA A 71 -3.20 4.52 -20.55
CA ALA A 71 -2.75 5.41 -21.64
C ALA A 71 -1.36 5.04 -22.19
N LEU A 72 -0.51 4.47 -21.34
CA LEU A 72 0.87 4.11 -21.67
C LEU A 72 1.06 2.64 -22.03
N ASP A 73 0.00 1.81 -21.91
CA ASP A 73 0.10 0.34 -21.93
C ASP A 73 1.15 -0.18 -20.93
N ALA A 74 1.17 0.40 -19.73
CA ALA A 74 2.17 0.14 -18.70
C ALA A 74 1.66 -0.83 -17.63
N THR A 75 2.59 -1.59 -17.04
CA THR A 75 2.32 -2.33 -15.81
C THR A 75 2.13 -1.35 -14.65
N LEU A 76 1.11 -1.61 -13.82
CA LEU A 76 0.88 -0.89 -12.56
C LEU A 76 0.91 -1.87 -11.40
N VAL A 77 1.70 -1.56 -10.38
CA VAL A 77 1.72 -2.26 -9.09
C VAL A 77 1.13 -1.34 -8.03
N GLU A 78 0.04 -1.75 -7.39
CA GLU A 78 -0.66 -0.97 -6.36
C GLU A 78 -0.77 -1.75 -5.05
N THR A 79 -0.49 -1.08 -3.93
CA THR A 79 -0.73 -1.63 -2.59
C THR A 79 -2.23 -1.56 -2.26
N ARG A 80 -2.77 -2.61 -1.64
CA ARG A 80 -4.19 -2.73 -1.30
C ARG A 80 -4.49 -2.52 0.18
N ILE A 81 -3.48 -2.29 1.00
CA ILE A 81 -3.57 -1.95 2.42
C ILE A 81 -3.10 -0.53 2.68
N SER A 82 -3.53 0.04 3.81
CA SER A 82 -3.10 1.35 4.28
C SER A 82 -1.60 1.39 4.58
N ARG A 83 -0.99 2.54 4.28
CA ARG A 83 0.38 2.87 4.70
C ARG A 83 0.57 2.88 6.22
N LEU A 84 -0.52 2.94 6.99
CA LEU A 84 -0.49 2.89 8.45
C LEU A 84 -0.20 1.50 9.00
N VAL A 85 -0.46 0.44 8.22
CA VAL A 85 -0.03 -0.93 8.56
C VAL A 85 1.47 -1.06 8.31
N ILE A 86 1.90 -0.64 7.13
CA ILE A 86 3.29 -0.61 6.71
C ILE A 86 3.41 0.34 5.52
N ASP A 87 4.36 1.28 5.57
CA ASP A 87 4.63 2.18 4.46
C ASP A 87 5.59 1.51 3.47
N CYS A 88 5.05 0.99 2.37
CA CYS A 88 5.84 0.34 1.31
C CYS A 88 6.86 1.26 0.62
N ASN A 89 6.79 2.57 0.84
CA ASN A 89 7.73 3.56 0.34
C ASN A 89 8.75 3.97 1.43
N ARG A 90 9.09 3.03 2.32
CA ARG A 90 10.14 3.14 3.34
C ARG A 90 11.08 1.94 3.32
N PRO A 91 12.37 2.15 3.63
CA PRO A 91 13.28 1.03 3.87
C PRO A 91 12.91 0.31 5.17
N LEU A 92 13.36 -0.94 5.31
CA LEU A 92 12.96 -1.82 6.41
C LEU A 92 13.45 -1.37 7.80
N ASP A 93 14.46 -0.51 7.85
CA ASP A 93 15.04 0.06 9.06
C ASP A 93 14.54 1.49 9.34
N ALA A 94 13.63 2.01 8.52
CA ALA A 94 13.06 3.34 8.74
C ALA A 94 12.23 3.36 10.05
N PRO A 95 12.42 4.38 10.90
CA PRO A 95 11.62 4.53 12.11
C PRO A 95 10.14 4.76 11.83
N ASP A 96 9.79 5.19 10.62
CA ASP A 96 8.42 5.43 10.15
C ASP A 96 7.93 4.36 9.15
N LEU A 97 8.58 3.20 9.07
CA LEU A 97 8.07 2.03 8.32
C LEU A 97 6.69 1.59 8.83
N VAL A 98 6.53 1.57 10.15
CA VAL A 98 5.26 1.38 10.85
C VAL A 98 5.07 2.62 11.73
N PRO A 99 4.38 3.67 11.23
CA PRO A 99 4.44 4.99 11.85
C PRO A 99 3.66 5.03 13.17
N PRO A 100 4.26 5.41 14.31
CA PRO A 100 3.52 5.60 15.57
C PRO A 100 2.71 6.91 15.57
N VAL A 101 3.05 7.86 14.69
CA VAL A 101 2.37 9.15 14.50
C VAL A 101 2.39 9.49 13.01
N SER A 102 1.28 10.00 12.49
CA SER A 102 1.20 10.61 11.15
C SER A 102 0.61 12.01 11.28
N GLU A 103 1.31 13.02 10.76
CA GLU A 103 1.03 14.44 11.02
C GLU A 103 0.92 14.72 12.53
N THR A 104 -0.27 15.10 13.00
CA THR A 104 -0.61 15.37 14.41
C THR A 104 -1.46 14.27 15.03
N THR A 105 -1.71 13.17 14.30
CA THR A 105 -2.52 12.04 14.76
C THR A 105 -1.61 10.92 15.26
N ALA A 106 -1.72 10.60 16.55
CA ALA A 106 -1.11 9.40 17.11
C ALA A 106 -1.82 8.15 16.58
N ILE A 107 -1.07 7.06 16.37
CA ILE A 107 -1.59 5.78 15.88
C ILE A 107 -1.36 4.73 16.98
N PRO A 108 -2.32 4.56 17.91
CA PRO A 108 -2.12 3.73 19.10
C PRO A 108 -1.75 2.27 18.81
N GLY A 109 -2.20 1.72 17.68
CA GLY A 109 -1.87 0.35 17.26
C GLY A 109 -0.41 0.14 16.87
N ASN A 110 0.35 1.23 16.71
CA ASN A 110 1.75 1.24 16.28
C ASN A 110 2.73 1.70 17.38
N ALA A 111 2.25 1.87 18.63
CA ALA A 111 3.03 2.37 19.77
C ALA A 111 3.63 1.24 20.63
#